data_AF-A0AAU4WVY8-F1
#
_entry.id   AF-A0AAU4WVY8-F1
#
_cell.length_a   1.000
_cell.length_b   1.000
_cell.length_c   1.000
_cell.angle_alpha   90.00
_cell.angle_beta   90.00
_cell.angle_gamma   90.00
#
_symmetry.space_group_name_H-M   'P 1'
#
loop_
_entity.id
_entity.type
_entity.pdbx_description
1 polymer ?
#
loop_
_entity_poly.entity_id
_entity_poly.type
_entity_poly.pdbx_seq_one_letter_code
_entity_poly.pdbx_strand_id
1 'polypeptide(L)'
;MPSFLREKLHVHNVAAVGAEVGLLFIVALIAQVAAPERWITGRRPASAFLVAGVAVFEAGLWTRSLPTFVAGTLLAGTGIGLAFRRGVGVAQRLADPRRRADLFSTYFLFAYTGTIVPTLALGLLDQTINQDVATLILAVAVVVTTLASALSRPTTAIA
;
A
#
# COMPACT_ATOMS: atom_id res chain seq x y z
N MET A 1 -3.33 16.32 0.64
CA MET A 1 -4.57 15.72 0.03
C MET A 1 -5.89 16.50 0.28
N PRO A 2 -5.96 17.60 1.04
CA PRO A 2 -7.17 18.44 1.09
C PRO A 2 -7.21 19.59 0.05
N SER A 3 -6.12 19.91 -0.65
CA SER A 3 -6.04 21.12 -1.48
C SER A 3 -6.40 20.89 -2.95
N PHE A 4 -6.10 19.72 -3.52
CA PHE A 4 -6.39 19.42 -4.94
C PHE A 4 -7.88 19.41 -5.31
N LEU A 5 -8.74 19.02 -4.37
CA LEU A 5 -10.20 18.96 -4.56
C LEU A 5 -10.88 20.30 -4.29
N ARG A 6 -10.18 21.28 -3.70
CA ARG A 6 -10.75 22.57 -3.31
C ARG A 6 -10.77 23.59 -4.42
N GLU A 7 -9.82 23.51 -5.36
CA GLU A 7 -9.53 24.61 -6.29
C GLU A 7 -10.02 24.40 -7.74
N LYS A 8 -10.30 23.15 -8.16
CA LYS A 8 -10.55 22.87 -9.60
C LYS A 8 -11.82 22.10 -9.96
N LEU A 9 -12.48 21.41 -9.04
CA LEU A 9 -13.78 20.80 -9.27
C LEU A 9 -14.75 21.34 -8.22
N HIS A 10 -15.84 21.95 -8.63
CA HIS A 10 -16.95 22.39 -7.76
C HIS A 10 -17.70 21.20 -7.11
N VAL A 11 -17.01 20.13 -6.73
CA VAL A 11 -17.58 18.90 -6.14
C VAL A 11 -17.10 18.80 -4.69
N HIS A 12 -17.97 19.28 -3.83
CA HIS A 12 -17.91 19.27 -2.38
C HIS A 12 -18.16 17.86 -1.84
N ASN A 13 -17.32 16.86 -2.12
CA ASN A 13 -17.62 15.51 -1.65
C ASN A 13 -16.43 14.75 -1.08
N VAL A 14 -16.27 14.89 0.24
CA VAL A 14 -15.50 14.00 1.11
C VAL A 14 -15.84 12.53 0.85
N ALA A 15 -17.07 12.23 0.37
CA ALA A 15 -17.47 10.87 0.00
C ALA A 15 -16.70 10.31 -1.20
N ALA A 16 -16.18 11.11 -2.13
CA ALA A 16 -15.35 10.60 -3.23
C ALA A 16 -14.02 10.05 -2.72
N VAL A 17 -13.35 10.80 -1.82
CA VAL A 17 -12.12 10.36 -1.15
C VAL A 17 -12.39 9.12 -0.29
N GLY A 18 -13.50 9.12 0.46
CA GLY A 18 -13.92 7.96 1.24
C GLY A 18 -14.23 6.74 0.38
N ALA A 19 -14.85 6.93 -0.79
CA ALA A 19 -15.15 5.87 -1.74
C ALA A 19 -13.89 5.27 -2.37
N GLU A 20 -12.88 6.09 -2.68
CA GLU A 20 -11.60 5.61 -3.20
C GLU A 20 -10.83 4.80 -2.15
N VAL A 21 -10.77 5.30 -0.92
CA VAL A 21 -10.18 4.55 0.21
C VAL A 21 -10.94 3.25 0.44
N GLY A 22 -12.27 3.30 0.42
CA GLY A 22 -13.13 2.11 0.52
C GLY A 22 -12.88 1.11 -0.61
N LEU A 23 -12.75 1.59 -1.86
CA LEU A 23 -12.44 0.78 -3.02
C LEU A 23 -11.08 0.09 -2.87
N LEU A 24 -10.05 0.81 -2.39
CA LEU A 24 -8.74 0.25 -2.13
C LEU A 24 -8.82 -0.92 -1.15
N PHE A 25 -9.55 -0.76 -0.05
CA PHE A 25 -9.74 -1.83 0.95
C PHE A 25 -10.55 -3.01 0.40
N ILE A 26 -11.61 -2.76 -0.37
CA ILE A 26 -12.41 -3.82 -1.01
C ILE A 26 -11.54 -4.62 -1.99
N VAL A 27 -10.74 -3.94 -2.81
CA VAL A 27 -9.85 -4.60 -3.78
C VAL A 27 -8.76 -5.39 -3.05
N ALA A 28 -8.18 -4.84 -1.99
CA ALA A 28 -7.24 -5.56 -1.16
C ALA A 28 -7.87 -6.82 -0.53
N LEU A 29 -9.12 -6.73 -0.07
CA LEU A 29 -9.90 -7.86 0.46
C LEU A 29 -10.18 -8.92 -0.61
N ILE A 30 -10.57 -8.52 -1.80
CA ILE A 30 -10.81 -9.44 -2.92
C ILE A 30 -9.48 -10.10 -3.32
N ALA A 31 -8.41 -9.33 -3.45
CA ALA A 31 -7.10 -9.85 -3.79
C ALA A 31 -6.58 -10.82 -2.74
N GLN A 32 -6.75 -10.56 -1.44
CA GLN A 32 -6.36 -11.53 -0.41
C GLN A 32 -7.21 -12.81 -0.50
N VAL A 33 -8.52 -12.78 -0.78
CA VAL A 33 -9.33 -14.00 -0.78
C VAL A 33 -9.17 -14.78 -2.09
N ALA A 34 -9.28 -14.09 -3.22
CA ALA A 34 -9.36 -14.69 -4.56
C ALA A 34 -8.00 -14.94 -5.22
N ALA A 35 -6.89 -14.41 -4.68
CA ALA A 35 -5.59 -14.60 -5.31
C ALA A 35 -5.18 -16.09 -5.38
N PRO A 36 -4.71 -16.56 -6.56
CA PRO A 36 -4.15 -17.90 -6.71
C PRO A 36 -2.95 -18.12 -5.80
N GLU A 37 -2.77 -19.35 -5.27
CA GLU A 37 -1.62 -19.65 -4.40
C GLU A 37 -0.26 -19.37 -5.06
N ARG A 38 -0.14 -19.58 -6.37
CA ARG A 38 1.06 -19.21 -7.16
C ARG A 38 1.43 -17.73 -7.03
N TRP A 39 0.43 -16.86 -6.92
CA TRP A 39 0.59 -15.42 -6.73
C TRP A 39 0.84 -15.05 -5.28
N ILE A 40 0.78 -16.01 -4.35
CA ILE A 40 1.04 -15.84 -2.92
C ILE A 40 2.40 -16.47 -2.55
N THR A 41 2.86 -17.50 -3.24
CA THR A 41 4.18 -18.09 -2.99
C THR A 41 5.34 -17.34 -3.65
N GLY A 42 5.21 -16.87 -4.89
CA GLY A 42 6.36 -16.27 -5.60
C GLY A 42 6.60 -14.80 -5.27
N ARG A 43 7.73 -14.35 -4.70
CA ARG A 43 7.93 -12.97 -4.18
C ARG A 43 7.55 -11.76 -5.06
N ARG A 44 7.52 -11.89 -6.38
CA ARG A 44 7.44 -10.77 -7.36
C ARG A 44 6.08 -10.09 -7.63
N PRO A 45 4.91 -10.76 -7.66
CA PRO A 45 3.64 -10.16 -8.09
C PRO A 45 3.14 -9.11 -7.09
N ALA A 46 3.23 -9.35 -5.78
CA ALA A 46 2.83 -8.34 -4.78
C ALA A 46 3.60 -7.03 -4.98
N SER A 47 4.94 -7.10 -5.06
CA SER A 47 5.79 -5.93 -5.31
C SER A 47 5.54 -5.30 -6.68
N ALA A 48 5.34 -6.09 -7.73
CA ALA A 48 5.06 -5.58 -9.07
C ALA A 48 3.73 -4.81 -9.13
N PHE A 49 2.66 -5.37 -8.55
CA PHE A 49 1.36 -4.70 -8.46
C PHE A 49 1.44 -3.43 -7.61
N LEU A 50 2.19 -3.45 -6.52
CA LEU A 50 2.35 -2.28 -5.66
C LEU A 50 3.10 -1.16 -6.35
N VAL A 51 4.24 -1.46 -7.00
CA VAL A 51 5.04 -0.48 -7.75
C VAL A 51 4.25 0.06 -8.94
N ALA A 52 3.62 -0.80 -9.73
CA ALA A 52 2.80 -0.38 -10.87
C ALA A 52 1.60 0.45 -10.40
N GLY A 53 0.94 0.04 -9.32
CA GLY A 53 -0.21 0.75 -8.76
C GLY A 53 0.14 2.14 -8.25
N VAL A 54 1.23 2.27 -7.49
CA VAL A 54 1.71 3.58 -7.00
C VAL A 54 2.10 4.49 -8.18
N ALA A 55 2.79 3.95 -9.19
CA ALA A 55 3.16 4.74 -10.37
C ALA A 55 1.95 5.23 -11.17
N VAL A 56 0.97 4.37 -11.41
CA VAL A 56 -0.27 4.72 -12.13
C VAL A 56 -1.14 5.67 -11.31
N PHE A 57 -1.20 5.48 -9.99
CA PHE A 57 -1.92 6.35 -9.07
C PHE A 57 -1.36 7.78 -9.08
N GLU A 58 -0.04 7.93 -8.92
CA GLU A 58 0.63 9.23 -9.03
C GLU A 58 0.46 9.83 -10.42
N ALA A 59 0.58 9.05 -11.50
CA ALA A 59 0.32 9.55 -12.84
C ALA A 59 -1.12 10.09 -13.00
N GLY A 60 -2.10 9.42 -12.37
CA GLY A 60 -3.49 9.89 -12.32
C GLY A 60 -3.64 11.23 -11.59
N LEU A 61 -2.87 11.44 -10.52
CA LEU A 61 -2.85 12.69 -9.77
C LEU A 61 -2.31 13.85 -10.64
N TRP A 62 -1.18 13.64 -11.30
CA TRP A 62 -0.55 14.65 -12.17
C TRP A 62 -1.39 14.97 -13.42
N THR A 63 -1.99 13.94 -14.03
CA THR A 63 -2.84 14.09 -15.22
C THR A 63 -4.26 14.55 -14.90
N ARG A 64 -4.64 14.64 -13.61
CA ARG A 64 -5.99 14.93 -13.12
C ARG A 64 -7.06 14.01 -13.75
N SER A 65 -6.71 12.73 -13.95
CA SER A 65 -7.55 11.72 -14.60
C SER A 65 -8.12 10.75 -13.57
N LEU A 66 -9.44 10.86 -13.30
CA LEU A 66 -10.15 9.94 -12.41
C LEU A 66 -10.02 8.46 -12.83
N PRO A 67 -10.17 8.09 -14.13
CA PRO A 67 -10.01 6.70 -14.54
C PRO A 67 -8.60 6.16 -14.26
N THR A 68 -7.57 6.98 -14.47
CA THR A 68 -6.18 6.60 -14.22
C THR A 68 -5.91 6.43 -12.72
N PHE A 69 -6.46 7.33 -11.91
CA PHE A 69 -6.37 7.26 -10.46
C PHE A 69 -7.05 5.99 -9.88
N VAL A 70 -8.25 5.68 -10.37
CA VAL A 70 -8.97 4.45 -10.01
C VAL A 70 -8.18 3.21 -10.45
N ALA A 71 -7.65 3.17 -11.67
CA ALA A 71 -6.82 2.07 -12.14
C ALA A 71 -5.57 1.85 -11.26
N GLY A 72 -4.90 2.93 -10.85
CA GLY A 72 -3.79 2.89 -9.90
C GLY A 72 -4.22 2.32 -8.54
N THR A 73 -5.38 2.73 -8.05
CA THR A 73 -5.99 2.23 -6.79
C THR A 73 -6.27 0.73 -6.85
N LEU A 74 -6.79 0.23 -7.97
CA LEU A 74 -7.04 -1.21 -8.16
C LEU A 74 -5.73 -2.02 -8.13
N LEU A 75 -4.70 -1.54 -8.83
CA LEU A 75 -3.39 -2.19 -8.88
C LEU A 75 -2.70 -2.17 -7.51
N ALA A 76 -2.69 -1.00 -6.85
CA ALA A 76 -2.09 -0.83 -5.53
C ALA A 76 -2.81 -1.70 -4.48
N GLY A 77 -4.15 -1.68 -4.47
CA GLY A 77 -4.98 -2.51 -3.59
C GLY A 77 -4.69 -4.00 -3.80
N THR A 78 -4.53 -4.44 -5.05
CA THR A 78 -4.16 -5.83 -5.37
C THR A 78 -2.80 -6.19 -4.79
N GLY A 79 -1.79 -5.32 -4.96
CA GLY A 79 -0.46 -5.50 -4.39
C GLY A 79 -0.47 -5.58 -2.87
N ILE A 80 -1.25 -4.71 -2.21
CA ILE A 80 -1.42 -4.65 -0.75
C ILE A 80 -2.06 -5.95 -0.25
N GLY A 81 -3.17 -6.39 -0.84
CA GLY A 81 -3.86 -7.62 -0.43
C GLY A 81 -2.98 -8.86 -0.58
N LEU A 82 -2.21 -8.96 -1.66
CA LEU A 82 -1.24 -10.03 -1.86
C LEU A 82 -0.11 -9.98 -0.83
N ALA A 83 0.46 -8.80 -0.56
CA ALA A 83 1.51 -8.62 0.43
C ALA A 83 1.03 -8.98 1.85
N PHE A 84 -0.19 -8.59 2.20
CA PHE A 84 -0.78 -8.86 3.49
C PHE A 84 -1.06 -10.36 3.70
N ARG A 85 -1.70 -11.03 2.73
CA ARG A 85 -1.93 -12.49 2.80
C ARG A 85 -0.62 -13.28 2.91
N ARG A 86 0.43 -12.82 2.23
CA ARG A 86 1.78 -13.38 2.34
C ARG A 86 2.37 -13.22 3.72
N GLY A 87 2.34 -12.00 4.26
CA GLY A 87 2.88 -11.70 5.59
C GLY A 87 2.21 -12.54 6.68
N VAL A 88 0.88 -12.61 6.64
CA VAL A 88 0.09 -13.50 7.54
C VAL A 88 0.48 -14.96 7.36
N GLY A 89 0.56 -15.46 6.12
CA GLY A 89 0.93 -16.86 5.87
C GLY A 89 2.35 -17.21 6.32
N VAL A 90 3.30 -16.27 6.24
CA VAL A 90 4.66 -16.43 6.76
C VAL A 90 4.65 -16.44 8.29
N ALA A 91 3.97 -15.49 8.92
CA ALA A 91 3.82 -15.43 10.38
C ALA A 91 3.18 -16.71 10.94
N GLN A 92 2.15 -17.24 10.28
CA GLN A 92 1.49 -18.50 10.66
C GLN A 92 2.43 -19.71 10.60
N ARG A 93 3.31 -19.78 9.59
CA ARG A 93 4.26 -20.88 9.42
C ARG A 93 5.41 -20.83 10.43
N LEU A 94 5.85 -19.62 10.80
CA LEU A 94 6.92 -19.41 11.78
C LEU A 94 6.43 -19.53 13.23
N ALA A 95 5.12 -19.38 13.45
CA ALA A 95 4.58 -19.33 14.79
C ALA A 95 4.38 -20.71 15.43
N ASP A 96 5.05 -20.91 16.57
CA ASP A 96 4.75 -22.00 17.51
C ASP A 96 3.26 -21.96 17.88
N PRO A 97 2.51 -23.08 17.76
CA PRO A 97 1.09 -23.16 18.11
C PRO A 97 0.72 -22.51 19.46
N ARG A 98 1.63 -22.51 20.45
CA ARG A 98 1.39 -21.93 21.78
C ARG A 98 1.63 -20.42 21.86
N ARG A 99 2.37 -19.83 20.91
CA ARG A 99 2.77 -18.40 20.89
C ARG A 99 2.31 -17.66 19.63
N ARG A 100 1.32 -18.22 18.91
CA ARG A 100 0.74 -17.59 17.71
C ARG A 100 0.26 -16.18 17.96
N ALA A 101 -0.43 -15.94 19.08
CA ALA A 101 -0.94 -14.62 19.42
C ALA A 101 0.18 -13.56 19.50
N ASP A 102 1.29 -13.85 20.19
CA ASP A 102 2.41 -12.91 20.37
C ASP A 102 3.08 -12.52 19.04
N LEU A 103 3.28 -13.50 18.15
CA LEU A 103 3.89 -13.23 16.84
C LEU A 103 2.96 -12.43 15.94
N PHE A 104 1.66 -12.70 15.99
CA PHE A 104 0.68 -11.90 15.28
C PHE A 104 0.59 -10.48 15.82
N SER A 105 0.59 -10.29 17.14
CA SER A 105 0.62 -8.96 17.76
C SER A 105 1.84 -8.17 17.31
N THR A 106 3.02 -8.81 17.28
CA THR A 106 4.25 -8.19 16.79
C THR A 106 4.15 -7.84 15.31
N TYR A 107 3.64 -8.75 14.48
CA TYR A 107 3.42 -8.51 13.04
C TYR A 107 2.50 -7.30 12.80
N PHE A 108 1.35 -7.25 13.49
CA PHE A 108 0.40 -6.15 13.36
C PHE A 108 0.95 -4.84 13.91
N LEU A 109 1.72 -4.86 15.01
CA LEU A 109 2.40 -3.68 15.53
C LEU A 109 3.32 -3.05 14.48
N PHE A 110 4.16 -3.86 13.82
CA PHE A 110 5.02 -3.38 12.74
C PHE A 110 4.22 -2.93 11.52
N ALA A 111 3.17 -3.65 11.12
CA ALA A 111 2.32 -3.28 9.99
C ALA A 111 1.60 -1.93 10.21
N TYR A 112 1.09 -1.69 11.43
CA TYR A 112 0.45 -0.43 11.80
C TYR A 112 1.46 0.70 11.89
N THR A 113 2.61 0.48 12.53
CA THR A 113 3.69 1.48 12.60
C THR A 113 4.15 1.88 11.20
N GLY A 114 4.33 0.90 10.31
CA GLY A 114 4.72 1.11 8.91
C GLY A 114 3.68 1.87 8.09
N THR A 115 2.41 1.86 8.49
CA THR A 115 1.35 2.67 7.85
C THR A 115 1.27 4.08 8.46
N ILE A 116 1.37 4.19 9.79
CA ILE A 116 1.24 5.46 10.51
C ILE A 116 2.37 6.42 10.15
N VAL A 117 3.62 5.95 10.08
CA VAL A 117 4.79 6.81 9.82
C VAL A 117 4.68 7.55 8.47
N PRO A 118 4.43 6.88 7.32
CA PRO A 118 4.20 7.55 6.04
C PRO A 118 3.00 8.50 6.05
N THR A 119 1.89 8.13 6.71
CA THR A 119 0.69 8.98 6.78
C THR A 119 0.96 10.27 7.54
N LEU A 120 1.66 10.19 8.67
CA LEU A 120 2.07 11.38 9.43
C LEU A 120 3.08 12.23 8.66
N ALA A 121 4.08 11.60 8.03
CA ALA A 121 5.07 12.29 7.22
C ALA A 121 4.39 13.08 6.09
N LEU A 122 3.44 12.47 5.36
CA LEU A 122 2.68 13.15 4.33
C LEU A 122 1.90 14.35 4.89
N GLY A 123 1.23 14.19 6.03
CA GLY A 123 0.46 15.26 6.67
C GLY A 123 1.32 16.45 7.08
N LEU A 124 2.55 16.20 7.54
CA LEU A 124 3.51 17.26 7.89
C LEU A 124 4.10 17.92 6.64
N LEU A 125 4.46 17.13 5.61
CA LEU A 125 4.99 17.66 4.36
C LEU A 125 3.94 18.55 3.66
N ASP A 126 2.67 18.16 3.63
CA ASP A 126 1.56 18.92 3.02
C ASP A 126 1.36 20.32 3.64
N GLN A 127 1.86 20.56 4.87
CA GLN A 127 1.83 21.88 5.51
C GLN A 127 3.02 22.77 5.12
N THR A 128 4.10 22.19 4.60
CA THR A 128 5.38 22.87 4.36
C THR A 128 5.71 23.03 2.89
N ILE A 129 5.23 22.14 2.02
CA ILE A 129 5.52 22.10 0.59
C ILE A 129 4.26 21.86 -0.23
N ASN A 130 4.35 22.08 -1.55
CA ASN A 130 3.27 21.77 -2.48
C ASN A 130 2.84 20.30 -2.36
N GLN A 131 1.54 20.06 -2.30
CA GLN A 131 0.93 18.74 -2.15
C GLN A 131 1.48 17.72 -3.16
N ASP A 132 1.66 18.13 -4.42
CA ASP A 132 2.19 17.27 -5.50
C ASP A 132 3.61 16.76 -5.22
N VAL A 133 4.42 17.59 -4.58
CA VAL A 133 5.80 17.23 -4.22
C VAL A 133 5.80 16.29 -3.02
N ALA A 134 4.91 16.52 -2.05
CA ALA A 134 4.76 15.66 -0.88
C ALA A 134 4.32 14.24 -1.25
N THR A 135 3.34 14.10 -2.15
CA THR A 135 2.86 12.79 -2.63
C THR A 135 3.93 12.08 -3.45
N LEU A 136 4.63 12.80 -4.33
CA LEU A 136 5.72 12.25 -5.13
C LEU A 136 6.84 11.69 -4.25
N ILE A 137 7.27 12.42 -3.21
CA ILE A 137 8.30 11.96 -2.27
C ILE A 137 7.86 10.65 -1.60
N LEU A 138 6.60 10.60 -1.16
CA LEU A 138 6.05 9.40 -0.52
C LEU A 138 5.97 8.22 -1.48
N ALA A 139 5.51 8.45 -2.71
CA ALA A 139 5.42 7.43 -3.74
C ALA A 139 6.79 6.85 -4.08
N VAL A 140 7.81 7.71 -4.23
CA VAL A 140 9.20 7.28 -4.43
C VAL A 140 9.68 6.46 -3.23
N ALA A 141 9.43 6.90 -1.99
CA ALA A 141 9.81 6.16 -0.80
C ALA A 141 9.15 4.76 -0.74
N VAL A 142 7.87 4.65 -1.09
CA VAL A 142 7.14 3.37 -1.16
C VAL A 142 7.72 2.47 -2.25
N VAL A 143 7.99 3.00 -3.44
CA VAL A 143 8.59 2.24 -4.54
C VAL A 143 9.98 1.74 -4.16
N VAL A 144 10.83 2.60 -3.59
CA VAL A 144 12.19 2.25 -3.16
C VAL A 144 12.17 1.19 -2.07
N THR A 145 11.34 1.34 -1.04
CA THR A 145 11.24 0.35 0.05
C THR A 145 10.66 -0.98 -0.43
N THR A 146 9.68 -0.95 -1.33
CA THR A 146 9.10 -2.15 -1.96
C THR A 146 10.14 -2.87 -2.82
N LEU A 147 10.91 -2.12 -3.61
CA LEU A 147 11.96 -2.68 -4.45
C LEU A 147 13.11 -3.22 -3.62
N ALA A 148 13.54 -2.50 -2.58
CA ALA A 148 14.56 -2.97 -1.63
C ALA A 148 14.13 -4.27 -0.95
N SER A 149 12.86 -4.37 -0.54
CA SER A 149 12.29 -5.61 0.03
C SER A 149 12.17 -6.74 -1.00
N ALA A 150 11.91 -6.41 -2.26
CA ALA A 150 11.86 -7.38 -3.35
C ALA A 150 13.27 -7.90 -3.71
N LEU A 151 14.29 -7.06 -3.59
CA LEU A 151 15.68 -7.36 -3.93
C LEU A 151 16.49 -7.96 -2.78
N SER A 152 16.14 -7.67 -1.53
CA SER A 152 16.79 -8.28 -0.37
C SER A 152 16.63 -9.80 -0.46
N ARG A 153 17.77 -10.50 -0.54
CA ARG A 153 17.80 -11.97 -0.44
C ARG A 153 17.27 -12.33 0.96
N PRO A 154 16.58 -13.48 1.13
CA PRO A 154 16.22 -13.91 2.48
C PRO A 154 17.49 -13.90 3.29
N THR A 155 17.53 -13.07 4.34
CA THR A 155 18.55 -13.19 5.37
C THR A 155 18.42 -14.63 5.83
N THR A 156 19.44 -15.43 5.56
CA THR A 156 19.56 -16.79 6.09
C THR A 156 19.33 -16.64 7.57
N ALA A 157 18.15 -17.04 8.05
CA ALA A 157 17.91 -17.13 9.48
C ALA A 157 18.97 -18.11 9.96
N ILE A 158 19.88 -17.57 10.78
CA ILE A 158 21.04 -18.27 11.30
C ILE A 158 20.52 -19.54 11.99
N ALA A 159 21.16 -20.65 11.62
CA ALA A 159 20.91 -22.01 12.08
C ALA A 159 21.02 -22.16 13.60
#